data_AF-A0A4Q5WDP5-F1
#
_entry.id   AF-A0A4Q5WDP5-F1
#
_cell.length_a   1.000
_cell.length_b   1.000
_cell.length_c   1.000
_cell.angle_alpha   90.00
_cell.angle_beta   90.00
_cell.angle_gamma   90.00
#
_symmetry.space_group_name_H-M   'P 1'
#
loop_
_entity.id
_entity.type
_entity.pdbx_description
1 polymer ?
#
loop_
_entity_poly.entity_id
_entity_poly.type
_entity_poly.pdbx_seq_one_letter_code
_entity_poly.pdbx_strand_id
1 'polypeptide(L)' 'SEMVVGGVETTLPLHMRLVDNKDVQKGDYDIHWLEKFLGMKK' A
#
# COMPACT_ATOMS: atom_id res chain seq x y z
N SER A 1 5.43 -1.01 -21.59
CA SER A 1 4.56 0.12 -21.24
C SER A 1 5.16 0.79 -20.02
N GLU A 2 5.79 1.93 -20.22
CA GLU A 2 6.49 2.67 -19.17
C GLU A 2 5.60 3.83 -18.76
N MET A 3 5.04 3.79 -17.54
CA MET A 3 4.34 4.92 -16.95
C MET A 3 5.22 5.47 -15.82
N VAL A 4 6.10 6.41 -16.17
CA VAL A 4 6.82 7.20 -15.18
C VAL A 4 5.87 8.26 -14.64
N VAL A 5 5.20 7.98 -13.53
CA VAL A 5 4.54 9.01 -12.71
C VAL A 5 5.63 9.71 -11.91
N GLY A 6 6.48 10.47 -12.60
CA GLY A 6 7.50 11.33 -12.02
C GLY A 6 6.91 12.71 -11.75
N GLY A 7 6.66 13.05 -10.48
CA GLY A 7 6.46 14.45 -10.08
C GLY A 7 5.38 14.71 -9.03
N VAL A 8 4.50 13.77 -8.71
CA VAL A 8 3.53 13.92 -7.61
C VAL A 8 3.71 12.75 -6.63
N GLU A 9 3.99 13.07 -5.37
CA GLU A 9 3.87 12.14 -4.24
C GLU A 9 2.39 11.74 -4.10
N THR A 10 1.95 10.85 -4.96
CA THR A 10 0.62 10.27 -4.91
C THR A 10 0.64 9.07 -3.98
N THR A 11 -0.54 8.63 -3.55
CA THR A 11 -0.69 7.36 -2.85
C THR A 11 -0.52 6.15 -3.78
N LEU A 12 -0.30 6.35 -5.08
CA LEU A 12 -0.17 5.29 -6.08
C LEU A 12 0.89 4.22 -5.73
N PRO A 13 2.14 4.57 -5.34
CA PRO A 13 3.12 3.58 -4.87
C PRO A 13 2.65 2.79 -3.64
N LEU A 14 1.88 3.41 -2.74
CA LEU A 14 1.30 2.70 -1.59
C LEU A 14 0.23 1.72 -2.03
N HIS A 15 -0.69 2.14 -2.91
CA HIS A 15 -1.74 1.27 -3.44
C HIS A 15 -1.18 0.07 -4.19
N MET A 16 -0.13 0.26 -5.02
CA MET A 16 0.52 -0.85 -5.73
C MET A 16 1.12 -1.87 -4.77
N ARG A 17 1.76 -1.41 -3.68
CA ARG A 17 2.29 -2.30 -2.63
C ARG A 17 1.21 -3.05 -1.86
N LEU A 18 0.03 -2.44 -1.68
CA LEU A 18 -1.11 -3.07 -1.03
C LEU A 18 -1.76 -4.13 -1.93
N VAL A 19 -1.93 -3.86 -3.22
CA VAL A 19 -2.52 -4.82 -4.19
C VAL A 19 -1.69 -6.09 -4.35
N ASP A 20 -0.36 -5.98 -4.25
CA ASP A 20 0.55 -7.13 -4.29
C ASP A 20 0.58 -7.93 -2.98
N ASN A 21 0.04 -7.38 -1.89
CA ASN A 21 0.10 -8.02 -0.59
C ASN A 21 -0.90 -9.20 -0.49
N LYS A 22 -0.40 -10.36 -0.03
CA LYS A 22 -1.21 -11.57 0.14
C LYS A 22 -2.35 -11.43 1.14
N ASP A 23 -2.19 -10.61 2.18
CA ASP A 23 -3.23 -10.36 3.19
C ASP A 23 -4.40 -9.58 2.57
N VAL A 24 -4.07 -8.60 1.72
CA VAL A 24 -5.05 -7.83 0.93
C VAL A 24 -5.75 -8.71 -0.11
N GLN A 25 -4.99 -9.57 -0.80
CA GLN A 25 -5.55 -10.52 -1.79
C GLN A 25 -6.50 -11.55 -1.15
N LYS A 26 -6.25 -11.94 0.11
CA LYS A 26 -7.11 -12.84 0.87
C LYS A 26 -8.31 -12.14 1.51
N GLY A 27 -8.33 -10.81 1.50
CA GLY A 27 -9.32 -10.01 2.24
C GLY A 27 -9.13 -10.06 3.76
N ASP A 28 -7.99 -10.55 4.24
CA ASP A 28 -7.66 -10.71 5.66
C ASP A 28 -6.83 -9.52 6.12
N TYR A 29 -7.42 -8.33 6.06
CA TYR A 29 -6.79 -7.08 6.47
C TYR A 29 -7.78 -6.16 7.18
N ASP A 30 -7.27 -5.39 8.13
CA ASP A 30 -8.02 -4.39 8.89
C ASP A 30 -7.18 -3.12 9.10
N ILE A 31 -7.74 -2.15 9.83
CA ILE A 31 -7.08 -0.86 10.08
C ILE A 31 -5.80 -1.04 10.91
N HIS A 32 -5.76 -1.95 11.89
CA HIS A 32 -4.57 -2.17 12.72
C HIS A 32 -3.43 -2.85 11.93
N TRP A 33 -3.78 -3.75 11.01
CA TRP A 33 -2.82 -4.29 10.05
C TRP A 33 -2.23 -3.17 9.20
N LEU A 34 -3.06 -2.24 8.72
CA LEU A 34 -2.59 -1.12 7.88
C LEU A 34 -1.67 -0.18 8.68
N GLU A 35 -2.01 0.13 9.93
CA GLU A 35 -1.15 0.94 10.83
C GLU A 35 0.22 0.27 11.03
N LYS A 36 0.24 -1.06 11.24
CA LYS A 36 1.49 -1.84 11.32
C LYS A 36 2.26 -1.85 10.00
N PHE A 37 1.57 -2.02 8.87
CA PHE A 37 2.14 -2.04 7.54
C PHE A 37 2.78 -0.69 7.16
N LEU A 38 2.16 0.41 7.58
CA LEU A 38 2.69 1.76 7.44
C LEU A 38 3.78 2.10 8.46
N GLY A 39 4.07 1.20 9.41
CA GLY A 39 5.05 1.44 10.45
C GLY A 39 4.68 2.61 11.36
N MET A 40 3.38 2.92 11.48
CA MET A 40 2.86 3.93 12.40
C MET A 40 3.03 3.43 13.83
N LYS A 41 4.24 3.58 14.36
CA LYS A 41 4.49 3.53 15.80
C LYS A 41 4.14 4.89 16.39
N LYS A 42 3.38 4.85 17.47
CA LYS A 42 3.02 5.99 18.31
C LYS A 42 4.25 6.67 18.90
#